data_AF-A0A949YLW5-F1
#
_entry.id   AF-A0A949YLW5-F1
#
_cell.length_a   1.000
_cell.length_b   1.000
_cell.length_c   1.000
_cell.angle_alpha   90.00
_cell.angle_beta   90.00
_cell.angle_gamma   90.00
#
_symmetry.space_group_name_H-M   'P 1'
#
loop_
_entity.id
_entity.type
_entity.pdbx_description
1 polymer ?
#
loop_
_entity_poly.entity_id
_entity_poly.type
_entity_poly.pdbx_seq_one_letter_code
_entity_poly.pdbx_strand_id
1 'polypeptide(L)'
;MSKEILKELSQALSKIDRPGTFCVSGSVQTVLPGLEVDGLGPIGLPLTGNQAKDLKKLCEQAPYGKGEKTLVDTSVRRVWRLRPSQFSLRNPDWKQFLQETLSKVQAELGLEKQKLESHLHELLLYEAGSFFLPHRDGEKLDRMVATLVIVLPASYEGGELIVRHEGQEQTIDFSSVENSALQTHFAAFYADCEHEVRPLRKGYRLCLVYNLTLAKSKKLITAPRDSEHIERITSLLREWSADDTIRKLAITLDHQYTKDGLAWDKLKGVDRVKARVLAEAARQVNCKAYLALLTFWESGSAEDDGGYGHGYGSRRRWYGEDEDEDEDEGDDNGLHEMGEVFESSLSAENWSDSAGHSLPIGELSVEEDELLDPESLRDVKPEEEFEGYTGNAGMTLERWYRHAAIILWPERKHFEVLCDDDSREVVPVLEQMVTEWQASKPK
;
A
#
# COMPACT_ATOMS: atom_id res chain seq x y z
N MET A 1 -22.59 -3.49 -24.84
CA MET A 1 -21.26 -2.85 -24.85
C MET A 1 -20.79 -2.58 -23.42
N SER A 2 -21.61 -1.95 -22.58
CA SER A 2 -21.30 -1.70 -21.16
C SER A 2 -20.66 -2.88 -20.41
N LYS A 3 -21.29 -4.07 -20.36
CA LYS A 3 -20.76 -5.23 -19.60
C LYS A 3 -19.38 -5.73 -20.04
N GLU A 4 -19.06 -5.67 -21.33
CA GLU A 4 -17.75 -6.09 -21.84
C GLU A 4 -16.67 -5.06 -21.51
N ILE A 5 -17.00 -3.76 -21.61
CA ILE A 5 -16.12 -2.67 -21.20
C ILE A 5 -15.85 -2.71 -19.69
N LEU A 6 -16.87 -2.96 -18.86
CA LEU A 6 -16.71 -3.10 -17.41
C LEU A 6 -15.79 -4.28 -17.07
N LYS A 7 -15.93 -5.41 -17.77
CA LYS A 7 -15.02 -6.56 -17.61
C LYS A 7 -13.59 -6.22 -18.01
N GLU A 8 -13.38 -5.54 -19.13
CA GLU A 8 -12.05 -5.09 -19.55
C GLU A 8 -11.45 -4.05 -18.59
N LEU A 9 -12.28 -3.18 -18.02
CA LEU A 9 -11.89 -2.20 -17.03
C LEU A 9 -11.48 -2.87 -15.72
N SER A 10 -12.26 -3.84 -15.24
CA SER A 10 -11.89 -4.68 -14.09
C SER A 10 -10.54 -5.38 -14.32
N GLN A 11 -10.34 -6.00 -15.49
CA GLN A 11 -9.06 -6.62 -15.85
C GLN A 11 -7.89 -5.62 -15.99
N ALA A 12 -8.16 -4.38 -16.39
CA ALA A 12 -7.15 -3.33 -16.46
C ALA A 12 -6.78 -2.82 -15.06
N LEU A 13 -7.77 -2.70 -14.18
CA LEU A 13 -7.62 -2.31 -12.77
C LEU A 13 -6.90 -3.39 -11.96
N SER A 14 -7.19 -4.68 -12.19
CA SER A 14 -6.48 -5.80 -11.58
C SER A 14 -5.02 -5.90 -12.02
N LYS A 15 -4.66 -5.24 -13.13
CA LYS A 15 -3.28 -5.12 -13.64
C LYS A 15 -2.58 -3.87 -13.15
N ILE A 16 -3.28 -2.94 -12.49
CA ILE A 16 -2.66 -1.84 -11.74
C ILE A 16 -1.97 -2.46 -10.52
N ASP A 17 -0.88 -3.15 -10.79
CA ASP A 17 0.26 -3.34 -9.91
C ASP A 17 1.46 -3.98 -10.67
N ARG A 18 2.66 -3.42 -10.43
CA ARG A 18 4.01 -3.48 -11.10
C ARG A 18 4.12 -2.50 -12.32
N PRO A 19 5.25 -1.90 -12.80
CA PRO A 19 6.16 -2.26 -13.94
C PRO A 19 7.62 -2.15 -13.56
N GLY A 20 7.88 -1.78 -12.33
CA GLY A 20 9.08 -2.06 -11.64
C GLY A 20 8.77 -3.15 -10.63
N THR A 21 9.82 -3.83 -10.23
CA THR A 21 9.77 -4.59 -8.98
C THR A 21 9.70 -3.60 -7.81
N PHE A 22 9.04 -3.96 -6.71
CA PHE A 22 9.10 -3.16 -5.47
C PHE A 22 10.50 -3.17 -4.85
N CYS A 23 11.35 -4.11 -5.28
CA CYS A 23 12.71 -4.29 -4.84
C CYS A 23 13.63 -4.79 -5.97
N VAL A 24 14.66 -4.03 -6.29
CA VAL A 24 15.73 -4.40 -7.24
C VAL A 24 17.00 -4.76 -6.47
N SER A 25 17.74 -5.75 -6.95
CA SER A 25 19.07 -6.06 -6.42
C SER A 25 20.02 -6.51 -7.51
N GLY A 26 21.32 -6.29 -7.33
CA GLY A 26 22.33 -6.75 -8.28
C GLY A 26 23.73 -6.81 -7.72
N SER A 27 24.60 -7.45 -8.50
CA SER A 27 26.03 -7.63 -8.23
C SER A 27 26.84 -7.04 -9.38
N VAL A 28 27.87 -6.27 -9.07
CA VAL A 28 28.68 -5.54 -10.05
C VAL A 28 30.16 -5.60 -9.70
N GLN A 29 31.02 -5.45 -10.71
CA GLN A 29 32.45 -5.34 -10.48
C GLN A 29 32.74 -4.13 -9.59
N THR A 30 33.56 -4.36 -8.56
CA THR A 30 33.82 -3.37 -7.52
C THR A 30 34.58 -2.17 -8.07
N VAL A 31 33.97 -1.00 -7.93
CA VAL A 31 34.67 0.29 -7.89
C VAL A 31 34.92 0.60 -6.41
N LEU A 32 36.18 0.68 -5.99
CA LEU A 32 36.50 0.96 -4.59
C LEU A 32 36.12 2.42 -4.27
N PRO A 33 35.30 2.71 -3.25
CA PRO A 33 34.88 4.08 -2.95
C PRO A 33 36.01 5.01 -2.47
N GLY A 34 37.18 4.46 -2.12
CA GLY A 34 38.22 5.19 -1.40
C GLY A 34 37.72 5.65 -0.04
N LEU A 35 37.10 4.73 0.72
CA LEU A 35 36.54 5.00 2.04
C LEU A 35 37.65 5.41 3.01
N GLU A 36 37.54 6.62 3.56
CA GLU A 36 38.43 7.15 4.58
C GLU A 36 37.61 7.58 5.80
N VAL A 37 37.99 7.09 6.97
CA VAL A 37 37.25 7.32 8.23
C VAL A 37 38.07 8.24 9.14
N ASP A 38 37.43 9.26 9.69
CA ASP A 38 38.08 10.22 10.56
C ASP A 38 38.66 9.51 11.80
N GLY A 39 39.97 9.69 12.05
CA GLY A 39 40.67 9.05 13.17
C GLY A 39 41.18 7.63 12.92
N LEU A 40 40.81 6.99 11.81
CA LEU A 40 41.32 5.66 11.42
C LEU A 40 42.09 5.68 10.08
N GLY A 41 41.73 6.59 9.18
CA GLY A 41 42.32 6.71 7.85
C GLY A 41 41.65 5.79 6.81
N PRO A 42 42.37 5.41 5.74
CA PRO A 42 41.82 4.62 4.65
C PRO A 42 41.40 3.20 5.07
N ILE A 43 40.21 2.78 4.63
CA ILE A 43 39.68 1.43 4.83
C ILE A 43 39.84 0.63 3.54
N GLY A 44 40.59 -0.46 3.64
CA GLY A 44 40.78 -1.42 2.56
C GLY A 44 39.56 -2.33 2.39
N LEU A 45 39.28 -2.72 1.14
CA LEU A 45 38.25 -3.69 0.79
C LEU A 45 38.88 -4.83 -0.05
N PRO A 46 38.48 -6.09 0.14
CA PRO A 46 37.42 -6.56 1.04
C PRO A 46 37.69 -6.31 2.53
N LEU A 47 36.63 -5.99 3.28
CA LEU A 47 36.77 -5.61 4.68
C LEU A 47 37.33 -6.78 5.50
N THR A 48 38.42 -6.52 6.22
CA THR A 48 39.02 -7.52 7.13
C THR A 48 38.44 -7.41 8.54
N GLY A 49 38.47 -8.51 9.30
CA GLY A 49 38.00 -8.52 10.67
C GLY A 49 38.74 -7.56 11.61
N ASN A 50 40.03 -7.28 11.36
CA ASN A 50 40.78 -6.30 12.16
C ASN A 50 40.30 -4.88 11.87
N GLN A 51 40.16 -4.51 10.59
CA GLN A 51 39.61 -3.20 10.21
C GLN A 51 38.18 -3.02 10.71
N ALA A 52 37.35 -4.06 10.66
CA ALA A 52 35.98 -3.99 11.18
C ALA A 52 35.95 -3.72 12.70
N LYS A 53 36.83 -4.37 13.46
CA LYS A 53 36.96 -4.14 14.91
C LYS A 53 37.44 -2.73 15.23
N ASP A 54 38.36 -2.19 14.44
CA ASP A 54 38.85 -0.82 14.61
C ASP A 54 37.78 0.20 14.22
N LEU A 55 37.06 -0.04 13.11
CA LEU A 55 35.94 0.79 12.67
C LEU A 55 34.84 0.85 13.74
N LYS A 56 34.48 -0.31 14.31
CA LYS A 56 33.46 -0.43 15.37
C LYS A 56 33.74 0.48 16.57
N LYS A 57 35.00 0.73 16.93
CA LYS A 57 35.38 1.62 18.06
C LYS A 57 34.98 3.07 17.84
N LEU A 58 34.78 3.49 16.59
CA LEU A 58 34.38 4.83 16.20
C LEU A 58 32.87 4.94 15.91
N CYS A 59 32.19 3.80 15.77
CA CYS A 59 30.77 3.75 15.50
C CYS A 59 29.94 3.99 16.77
N GLU A 60 28.72 4.52 16.56
CA GLU A 60 27.65 4.48 17.57
C GLU A 60 26.67 3.36 17.25
N GLN A 61 25.85 2.95 18.22
CA GLN A 61 24.73 2.05 17.95
C GLN A 61 23.72 2.76 17.05
N ALA A 62 23.27 2.07 16.01
CA ALA A 62 22.29 2.60 15.08
C ALA A 62 20.91 2.64 15.77
N PRO A 63 20.26 3.82 15.85
CA PRO A 63 18.94 3.94 16.42
C PRO A 63 17.86 3.47 15.43
N TYR A 64 16.63 3.34 15.90
CA TYR A 64 15.44 3.08 15.11
C TYR A 64 14.31 4.06 15.49
N GLY A 65 13.32 4.20 14.61
CA GLY A 65 12.13 5.04 14.85
C GLY A 65 11.03 4.27 15.59
N LYS A 66 10.41 4.89 16.58
CA LYS A 66 9.18 4.41 17.24
C LYS A 66 8.19 5.58 17.36
N GLY A 67 7.32 5.73 16.36
CA GLY A 67 6.54 6.95 16.19
C GLY A 67 7.46 8.15 15.94
N GLU A 68 7.27 9.24 16.68
CA GLU A 68 8.11 10.45 16.59
C GLU A 68 9.47 10.32 17.32
N LYS A 69 9.71 9.22 18.03
CA LYS A 69 10.92 9.04 18.85
C LYS A 69 12.00 8.26 18.10
N THR A 70 13.25 8.70 18.26
CA THR A 70 14.45 7.96 17.83
C THR A 70 15.08 7.28 19.05
N LEU A 71 15.13 5.94 19.06
CA LEU A 71 15.56 5.14 20.21
C LEU A 71 16.70 4.18 19.83
N VAL A 72 17.51 3.78 20.81
CA VAL A 72 18.51 2.72 20.66
C VAL A 72 18.06 1.52 21.48
N ASP A 73 17.75 0.41 20.80
CA ASP A 73 17.40 -0.87 21.43
C ASP A 73 18.02 -2.02 20.63
N THR A 74 18.98 -2.71 21.23
CA THR A 74 19.71 -3.81 20.60
C THR A 74 18.89 -5.09 20.46
N SER A 75 17.70 -5.16 21.06
CA SER A 75 16.73 -6.22 20.80
C SER A 75 15.92 -6.00 19.51
N VAL A 76 15.91 -4.75 19.00
CA VAL A 76 15.21 -4.37 17.75
C VAL A 76 16.18 -4.18 16.59
N ARG A 77 17.26 -3.41 16.83
CA ARG A 77 18.29 -3.10 15.83
C ARG A 77 19.65 -3.24 16.50
N ARG A 78 20.44 -4.22 16.06
CA ARG A 78 21.80 -4.44 16.54
C ARG A 78 22.80 -4.16 15.43
N VAL A 79 23.00 -2.89 15.12
CA VAL A 79 23.85 -2.44 14.01
C VAL A 79 24.71 -1.26 14.48
N TRP A 80 25.94 -1.16 13.98
CA TRP A 80 26.83 -0.04 14.24
C TRP A 80 26.75 0.94 13.08
N ARG A 81 26.74 2.25 13.36
CA ARG A 81 26.71 3.28 12.32
C ARG A 81 27.81 4.33 12.45
N LEU A 82 28.19 4.88 11.30
CA LEU A 82 28.88 6.16 11.17
C LEU A 82 28.03 7.11 10.33
N ARG A 83 28.00 8.38 10.76
CA ARG A 83 27.31 9.45 10.04
C ARG A 83 28.18 9.96 8.88
N PRO A 84 27.59 10.54 7.82
CA PRO A 84 28.33 11.02 6.65
C PRO A 84 29.39 12.08 6.98
N SER A 85 29.27 12.78 8.11
CA SER A 85 30.27 13.75 8.57
C SER A 85 31.52 13.13 9.19
N GLN A 86 31.56 11.80 9.37
CA GLN A 86 32.65 11.07 10.04
C GLN A 86 33.51 10.26 9.07
N PHE A 87 33.17 10.28 7.78
CA PHE A 87 33.91 9.56 6.74
C PHE A 87 33.75 10.25 5.39
N SER A 88 34.62 9.88 4.45
CA SER A 88 34.58 10.39 3.09
C SER A 88 34.83 9.29 2.07
N LEU A 89 34.29 9.47 0.86
CA LEU A 89 34.51 8.59 -0.28
C LEU A 89 35.40 9.36 -1.26
N ARG A 90 36.69 9.00 -1.33
CA ARG A 90 37.73 9.76 -2.02
C ARG A 90 37.90 9.40 -3.50
N ASN A 91 37.36 8.27 -3.94
CA ASN A 91 37.52 7.86 -5.34
C ASN A 91 36.52 8.62 -6.25
N PRO A 92 36.98 9.45 -7.21
CA PRO A 92 36.09 10.13 -8.14
C PRO A 92 35.26 9.17 -9.00
N ASP A 93 35.78 7.97 -9.32
CA ASP A 93 35.07 6.97 -10.13
C ASP A 93 33.84 6.40 -9.39
N TRP A 94 33.79 6.53 -8.05
CA TRP A 94 32.62 6.15 -7.26
C TRP A 94 31.37 6.92 -7.68
N LYS A 95 31.53 8.17 -8.10
CA LYS A 95 30.40 8.99 -8.56
C LYS A 95 29.80 8.42 -9.85
N GLN A 96 30.64 7.98 -10.78
CA GLN A 96 30.19 7.36 -12.02
C GLN A 96 29.52 6.02 -11.73
N PHE A 97 30.13 5.18 -10.89
CA PHE A 97 29.53 3.93 -10.42
C PHE A 97 28.13 4.11 -9.84
N LEU A 98 27.97 5.12 -8.97
CA LEU A 98 26.69 5.43 -8.36
C LEU A 98 25.66 5.89 -9.40
N GLN A 99 26.07 6.71 -10.37
CA GLN A 99 25.19 7.13 -11.48
C GLN A 99 24.71 5.95 -12.32
N GLU A 100 25.59 5.03 -12.69
CA GLU A 100 25.23 3.83 -13.46
C GLU A 100 24.30 2.90 -12.66
N THR A 101 24.57 2.74 -11.36
CA THR A 101 23.69 1.99 -10.45
C THR A 101 22.32 2.63 -10.34
N LEU A 102 22.26 3.97 -10.19
CA LEU A 102 21.01 4.71 -10.15
C LEU A 102 20.24 4.58 -11.47
N SER A 103 20.89 4.60 -12.63
CA SER A 103 20.21 4.38 -13.90
C SER A 103 19.53 3.01 -13.98
N LYS A 104 20.18 1.95 -13.47
CA LYS A 104 19.58 0.61 -13.37
C LYS A 104 18.41 0.60 -12.40
N VAL A 105 18.60 1.15 -11.20
CA VAL A 105 17.54 1.26 -10.18
C VAL A 105 16.36 2.06 -10.71
N GLN A 106 16.60 3.14 -11.46
CA GLN A 106 15.55 3.92 -12.10
C GLN A 106 14.80 3.11 -13.16
N ALA A 107 15.47 2.29 -13.96
CA ALA A 107 14.75 1.44 -14.91
C ALA A 107 13.90 0.40 -14.17
N GLU A 108 14.52 -0.35 -13.25
CA GLU A 108 13.89 -1.53 -12.64
C GLU A 108 12.85 -1.22 -11.57
N LEU A 109 12.92 -0.06 -10.90
CA LEU A 109 11.82 0.42 -10.07
C LEU A 109 10.74 1.13 -10.88
N GLY A 110 10.92 1.31 -12.20
CA GLY A 110 10.08 2.18 -12.97
C GLY A 110 10.19 3.62 -12.44
N LEU A 111 11.22 4.34 -12.78
CA LEU A 111 11.42 5.77 -12.50
C LEU A 111 12.17 6.41 -13.67
N GLU A 112 12.09 5.80 -14.86
CA GLU A 112 12.83 6.14 -16.08
C GLU A 112 12.56 7.56 -16.57
N LYS A 113 11.33 8.05 -16.38
CA LYS A 113 10.91 9.40 -16.77
C LYS A 113 11.29 10.47 -15.74
N GLN A 114 11.93 10.07 -14.65
CA GLN A 114 12.27 10.94 -13.53
C GLN A 114 13.78 11.10 -13.40
N LYS A 115 14.20 12.03 -12.55
CA LYS A 115 15.61 12.17 -12.17
C LYS A 115 15.74 11.85 -10.69
N LEU A 116 16.45 10.78 -10.37
CA LEU A 116 16.80 10.46 -9.00
C LEU A 116 18.03 11.25 -8.56
N GLU A 117 17.95 11.74 -7.32
CA GLU A 117 19.08 12.26 -6.56
C GLU A 117 19.34 11.28 -5.41
N SER A 118 20.62 11.00 -5.14
CA SER A 118 21.04 10.13 -4.05
C SER A 118 21.68 10.94 -2.95
N HIS A 119 21.26 10.68 -1.72
CA HIS A 119 21.77 11.36 -0.53
C HIS A 119 22.34 10.32 0.42
N LEU A 120 23.66 10.35 0.61
CA LEU A 120 24.34 9.44 1.53
C LEU A 120 23.82 9.66 2.95
N HIS A 121 23.22 8.61 3.53
CA HIS A 121 22.55 8.70 4.82
C HIS A 121 23.43 8.19 5.97
N GLU A 122 23.97 6.97 5.84
CA GLU A 122 24.82 6.36 6.87
C GLU A 122 25.70 5.25 6.30
N LEU A 123 26.81 4.96 6.99
CA LEU A 123 27.60 3.75 6.81
C LEU A 123 27.26 2.79 7.96
N LEU A 124 26.84 1.58 7.62
CA LEU A 124 26.44 0.56 8.58
C LEU A 124 27.45 -0.59 8.60
N LEU A 125 27.84 -0.97 9.82
CA LEU A 125 28.66 -2.14 10.11
C LEU A 125 27.84 -3.16 10.89
N TYR A 126 27.68 -4.33 10.29
CA TYR A 126 27.10 -5.51 10.91
C TYR A 126 28.24 -6.45 11.34
N GLU A 127 28.13 -6.99 12.53
CA GLU A 127 28.99 -8.06 13.05
C GLU A 127 28.17 -9.34 13.25
N ALA A 128 28.82 -10.45 13.61
CA ALA A 128 28.10 -11.66 13.97
C ALA A 128 27.07 -11.39 15.09
N GLY A 129 25.82 -11.79 14.85
CA GLY A 129 24.65 -11.54 15.69
C GLY A 129 23.95 -10.20 15.44
N SER A 130 24.46 -9.34 14.54
CA SER A 130 23.74 -8.13 14.10
C SER A 130 22.52 -8.47 13.26
N PHE A 131 21.42 -7.75 13.48
CA PHE A 131 20.15 -7.89 12.77
C PHE A 131 19.37 -6.57 12.82
N PHE A 132 18.28 -6.50 12.06
CA PHE A 132 17.25 -5.46 12.20
C PHE A 132 15.88 -6.08 11.94
N LEU A 133 14.99 -6.02 12.92
CA LEU A 133 13.61 -6.53 12.84
C LEU A 133 12.79 -5.85 11.72
N PRO A 134 11.66 -6.46 11.32
CA PRO A 134 10.73 -5.89 10.34
C PRO A 134 10.34 -4.44 10.67
N HIS A 135 10.53 -3.55 9.71
CA HIS A 135 10.18 -2.14 9.82
C HIS A 135 10.00 -1.51 8.43
N ARG A 136 9.40 -0.32 8.40
CA ARG A 136 9.38 0.55 7.22
C ARG A 136 10.31 1.72 7.45
N ASP A 137 10.95 2.20 6.39
CA ASP A 137 11.74 3.41 6.49
C ASP A 137 10.83 4.62 6.64
N GLY A 138 11.18 5.51 7.56
CA GLY A 138 10.55 6.84 7.61
C GLY A 138 11.10 7.73 6.50
N GLU A 139 10.24 8.56 5.92
CA GLU A 139 10.67 9.61 5.00
C GLU A 139 11.53 10.65 5.76
N LYS A 140 12.81 10.74 5.42
CA LYS A 140 13.79 11.63 6.10
C LYS A 140 14.06 12.91 5.33
N LEU A 141 13.65 12.96 4.06
CA LEU A 141 13.90 14.06 3.13
C LEU A 141 12.62 14.32 2.35
N ASP A 142 12.38 15.59 1.99
CA ASP A 142 11.30 15.95 1.06
C ASP A 142 11.45 15.13 -0.23
N ARG A 143 10.36 14.47 -0.65
CA ARG A 143 10.28 13.65 -1.87
C ARG A 143 11.21 12.44 -1.87
N MET A 144 11.52 11.88 -0.71
CA MET A 144 12.14 10.56 -0.61
C MET A 144 11.17 9.52 -1.17
N VAL A 145 11.66 8.67 -2.08
CA VAL A 145 10.85 7.63 -2.72
C VAL A 145 11.38 6.22 -2.46
N ALA A 146 12.69 6.08 -2.25
CA ALA A 146 13.32 4.77 -2.11
C ALA A 146 14.57 4.84 -1.23
N THR A 147 14.98 3.67 -0.74
CA THR A 147 16.25 3.45 -0.07
C THR A 147 17.15 2.63 -0.99
N LEU A 148 18.42 3.02 -1.11
CA LEU A 148 19.46 2.27 -1.81
C LEU A 148 20.53 1.83 -0.80
N VAL A 149 20.72 0.53 -0.69
CA VAL A 149 21.77 -0.09 0.13
C VAL A 149 22.85 -0.61 -0.80
N ILE A 150 24.07 -0.11 -0.68
CA ILE A 150 25.25 -0.62 -1.38
C ILE A 150 26.10 -1.41 -0.39
N VAL A 151 26.22 -2.71 -0.62
CA VAL A 151 27.03 -3.62 0.19
C VAL A 151 28.44 -3.68 -0.38
N LEU A 152 29.41 -3.29 0.44
CA LEU A 152 30.82 -3.25 0.06
C LEU A 152 31.45 -4.66 0.19
N PRO A 153 32.50 -4.95 -0.60
CA PRO A 153 33.18 -6.24 -0.57
C PRO A 153 33.59 -6.67 0.85
N ALA A 154 33.12 -7.84 1.27
CA ALA A 154 33.46 -8.47 2.54
C ALA A 154 33.07 -9.95 2.50
N SER A 155 33.69 -10.77 3.34
CA SER A 155 33.30 -12.17 3.52
C SER A 155 32.51 -12.33 4.83
N TYR A 156 31.27 -12.81 4.73
CA TYR A 156 30.35 -13.03 5.83
C TYR A 156 29.34 -14.13 5.47
N GLU A 157 28.58 -14.62 6.45
CA GLU A 157 27.50 -15.60 6.25
C GLU A 157 26.20 -15.09 6.89
N GLY A 158 25.07 -15.27 6.20
CA GLY A 158 23.76 -14.78 6.65
C GLY A 158 23.59 -13.28 6.42
N GLY A 159 22.67 -12.65 7.15
CA GLY A 159 22.39 -11.23 6.94
C GLY A 159 21.50 -10.97 5.73
N GLU A 160 20.67 -11.95 5.38
CA GLU A 160 19.72 -11.89 4.28
C GLU A 160 18.82 -10.66 4.46
N LEU A 161 18.67 -9.85 3.39
CA LEU A 161 17.74 -8.73 3.35
C LEU A 161 16.40 -9.26 2.85
N ILE A 162 15.36 -9.10 3.64
CA ILE A 162 13.99 -9.46 3.25
C ILE A 162 13.22 -8.17 3.01
N VAL A 163 12.58 -8.06 1.85
CA VAL A 163 11.74 -6.91 1.50
C VAL A 163 10.33 -7.42 1.19
N ARG A 164 9.32 -6.80 1.79
CA ARG A 164 7.91 -7.16 1.68
C ARG A 164 7.07 -5.97 1.22
N HIS A 165 6.19 -6.23 0.28
CA HIS A 165 5.22 -5.27 -0.22
C HIS A 165 3.97 -6.00 -0.71
N GLU A 166 2.80 -5.60 -0.23
CA GLU A 166 1.49 -6.10 -0.71
C GLU A 166 1.39 -7.64 -0.81
N GLY A 167 1.74 -8.34 0.28
CA GLY A 167 1.68 -9.81 0.37
C GLY A 167 2.81 -10.54 -0.38
N GLN A 168 3.68 -9.82 -1.07
CA GLN A 168 4.85 -10.38 -1.77
C GLN A 168 6.10 -10.22 -0.91
N GLU A 169 7.00 -11.20 -0.98
CA GLU A 169 8.28 -11.19 -0.28
C GLU A 169 9.43 -11.48 -1.25
N GLN A 170 10.51 -10.71 -1.15
CA GLN A 170 11.76 -10.97 -1.85
C GLN A 170 12.90 -11.12 -0.83
N THR A 171 13.58 -12.27 -0.87
CA THR A 171 14.77 -12.54 -0.08
C THR A 171 16.03 -12.32 -0.92
N ILE A 172 16.93 -11.47 -0.43
CA ILE A 172 18.20 -11.16 -1.09
C ILE A 172 19.35 -11.64 -0.21
N ASP A 173 20.07 -12.65 -0.70
CA ASP A 173 21.27 -13.19 -0.05
C ASP A 173 22.54 -12.80 -0.82
N PHE A 174 23.16 -11.70 -0.38
CA PHE A 174 24.45 -11.24 -0.89
C PHE A 174 25.65 -12.09 -0.40
N SER A 175 25.44 -12.97 0.57
CA SER A 175 26.48 -13.87 1.11
C SER A 175 26.53 -15.22 0.39
N SER A 176 25.62 -15.46 -0.56
CA SER A 176 25.49 -16.73 -1.27
C SER A 176 26.77 -17.08 -2.03
N VAL A 177 27.01 -18.38 -2.23
CA VAL A 177 28.19 -18.89 -2.96
C VAL A 177 28.23 -18.47 -4.43
N GLU A 178 27.09 -18.06 -4.99
CA GLU A 178 26.97 -17.54 -6.35
C GLU A 178 27.45 -16.08 -6.45
N ASN A 179 27.48 -15.36 -5.33
CA ASN A 179 27.95 -14.00 -5.23
C ASN A 179 29.42 -13.95 -4.80
N SER A 180 30.21 -13.12 -5.48
CA SER A 180 31.62 -12.97 -5.14
C SER A 180 31.80 -11.99 -3.99
N ALA A 181 32.49 -12.40 -2.93
CA ALA A 181 32.89 -11.52 -1.82
C ALA A 181 33.82 -10.36 -2.24
N LEU A 182 34.29 -10.36 -3.49
CA LEU A 182 35.10 -9.29 -4.09
C LEU A 182 34.25 -8.28 -4.86
N GLN A 183 32.96 -8.54 -5.07
CA GLN A 183 32.04 -7.66 -5.78
C GLN A 183 31.37 -6.67 -4.84
N THR A 184 30.87 -5.58 -5.43
CA THR A 184 29.95 -4.67 -4.76
C THR A 184 28.55 -5.13 -5.12
N HIS A 185 27.68 -5.22 -4.11
CA HIS A 185 26.28 -5.54 -4.31
C HIS A 185 25.41 -4.34 -3.99
N PHE A 186 24.19 -4.32 -4.52
CA PHE A 186 23.20 -3.31 -4.15
C PHE A 186 21.81 -3.90 -4.06
N ALA A 187 20.97 -3.28 -3.23
CA ALA A 187 19.53 -3.42 -3.26
C ALA A 187 18.89 -2.03 -3.19
N ALA A 188 17.82 -1.81 -3.93
CA ALA A 188 16.97 -0.64 -3.77
C ALA A 188 15.51 -1.03 -3.72
N PHE A 189 14.75 -0.40 -2.84
CA PHE A 189 13.33 -0.67 -2.63
C PHE A 189 12.62 0.62 -2.23
N TYR A 190 11.31 0.68 -2.47
CA TYR A 190 10.51 1.86 -2.10
C TYR A 190 10.50 2.08 -0.58
N ALA A 191 10.43 3.35 -0.16
CA ALA A 191 10.53 3.72 1.26
C ALA A 191 9.39 3.11 2.13
N ASP A 192 8.24 2.84 1.52
CA ASP A 192 7.07 2.25 2.16
C ASP A 192 7.09 0.71 2.21
N CYS A 193 8.10 0.06 1.61
CA CYS A 193 8.31 -1.37 1.76
C CYS A 193 8.69 -1.72 3.20
N GLU A 194 8.04 -2.75 3.74
CA GLU A 194 8.52 -3.35 4.98
C GLU A 194 9.77 -4.16 4.66
N HIS A 195 10.80 -4.07 5.50
CA HIS A 195 12.01 -4.84 5.32
C HIS A 195 12.67 -5.22 6.64
N GLU A 196 13.47 -6.27 6.61
CA GLU A 196 14.29 -6.74 7.73
C GLU A 196 15.65 -7.22 7.26
N VAL A 197 16.60 -7.27 8.19
CA VAL A 197 17.89 -7.92 7.97
C VAL A 197 18.02 -9.06 8.98
N ARG A 198 18.04 -10.30 8.47
CA ARG A 198 18.21 -11.49 9.31
C ARG A 198 19.57 -11.48 10.03
N PRO A 199 19.74 -12.25 11.12
CA PRO A 199 21.00 -12.27 11.85
C PRO A 199 22.20 -12.66 10.99
N LEU A 200 23.25 -11.85 11.04
CA LEU A 200 24.56 -12.18 10.49
C LEU A 200 25.16 -13.34 11.31
N ARG A 201 25.47 -14.47 10.68
CA ARG A 201 25.98 -15.66 11.39
C ARG A 201 27.50 -15.59 11.59
N LYS A 202 28.24 -15.12 10.59
CA LYS A 202 29.70 -14.99 10.65
C LYS A 202 30.20 -13.76 9.90
N GLY A 203 31.39 -13.29 10.28
CA GLY A 203 32.09 -12.22 9.58
C GLY A 203 31.56 -10.82 9.88
N TYR A 204 31.80 -9.90 8.95
CA TYR A 204 31.35 -8.52 9.02
C TYR A 204 30.79 -8.10 7.67
N ARG A 205 29.66 -7.39 7.69
CA ARG A 205 29.05 -6.78 6.51
C ARG A 205 29.09 -5.27 6.64
N LEU A 206 29.59 -4.61 5.61
CA LEU A 206 29.69 -3.15 5.55
C LEU A 206 28.84 -2.63 4.40
N CYS A 207 27.97 -1.66 4.67
CA CYS A 207 27.11 -1.10 3.63
C CYS A 207 26.92 0.41 3.77
N LEU A 208 26.85 1.09 2.63
CA LEU A 208 26.45 2.49 2.51
C LEU A 208 24.96 2.55 2.23
N VAL A 209 24.23 3.35 2.99
CA VAL A 209 22.79 3.58 2.81
C VAL A 209 22.59 4.96 2.20
N TYR A 210 21.81 5.04 1.13
CA TYR A 210 21.42 6.26 0.46
C TYR A 210 19.91 6.41 0.47
N ASN A 211 19.43 7.62 0.79
CA ASN A 211 18.04 8.00 0.54
C ASN A 211 17.95 8.49 -0.91
N LEU A 212 16.98 7.99 -1.66
CA LEU A 212 16.73 8.39 -3.05
C LEU A 212 15.55 9.35 -3.09
N THR A 213 15.76 10.53 -3.67
CA THR A 213 14.74 11.57 -3.83
C THR A 213 14.51 11.91 -5.29
N LEU A 214 13.36 12.48 -5.59
CA LEU A 214 13.07 13.00 -6.92
C LEU A 214 13.56 14.45 -7.06
N ALA A 215 14.30 14.74 -8.13
CA ALA A 215 14.71 16.11 -8.46
C ALA A 215 13.46 17.01 -8.65
N LYS A 216 13.60 18.32 -8.37
CA LYS A 216 12.49 19.30 -8.36
C LYS A 216 11.58 19.21 -9.61
N SER A 217 10.46 18.51 -9.47
CA SER A 217 9.32 18.46 -10.38
C SER A 217 8.09 19.04 -9.67
N LYS A 218 7.20 19.73 -10.41
CA LYS A 218 5.88 20.20 -9.92
C LYS A 218 4.82 19.10 -9.93
N LYS A 219 5.14 17.90 -10.44
CA LYS A 219 4.23 16.77 -10.45
C LYS A 219 4.49 15.92 -9.20
N LEU A 220 3.43 15.57 -8.48
CA LEU A 220 3.43 14.39 -7.62
C LEU A 220 3.81 13.21 -8.53
N ILE A 221 4.89 12.52 -8.19
CA ILE A 221 5.41 11.43 -9.00
C ILE A 221 5.08 10.14 -8.29
N THR A 222 4.52 9.26 -9.07
CA THR A 222 4.12 7.92 -8.71
C THR A 222 4.57 6.96 -9.80
N ALA A 223 4.60 5.67 -9.48
CA ALA A 223 5.20 4.63 -10.31
C ALA A 223 4.68 4.65 -11.78
N PRO A 224 5.51 4.40 -12.80
CA PRO A 224 5.26 4.71 -14.20
C PRO A 224 4.25 3.80 -14.90
N ARG A 225 3.81 2.68 -14.30
CA ARG A 225 2.67 1.93 -14.88
C ARG A 225 1.39 2.73 -14.74
N ASP A 226 1.35 3.74 -13.86
CA ASP A 226 0.29 4.73 -13.89
C ASP A 226 0.11 5.28 -15.30
N SER A 227 1.15 5.61 -16.06
CA SER A 227 0.97 6.25 -17.39
C SER A 227 0.28 5.32 -18.40
N GLU A 228 0.71 4.05 -18.46
CA GLU A 228 0.13 3.05 -19.38
C GLU A 228 -1.25 2.58 -18.90
N HIS A 229 -1.43 2.39 -17.59
CA HIS A 229 -2.75 2.13 -17.01
C HIS A 229 -3.68 3.31 -17.19
N ILE A 230 -3.19 4.55 -17.03
CA ILE A 230 -3.94 5.77 -17.32
C ILE A 230 -4.33 5.75 -18.80
N GLU A 231 -3.44 5.50 -19.76
CA GLU A 231 -3.80 5.47 -21.18
C GLU A 231 -4.82 4.37 -21.52
N ARG A 232 -4.63 3.15 -20.97
CA ARG A 232 -5.54 2.02 -21.16
C ARG A 232 -6.90 2.31 -20.54
N ILE A 233 -6.94 2.78 -19.29
CA ILE A 233 -8.17 3.12 -18.57
C ILE A 233 -8.83 4.35 -19.17
N THR A 234 -8.07 5.34 -19.65
CA THR A 234 -8.58 6.49 -20.41
C THR A 234 -9.31 6.02 -21.67
N SER A 235 -8.77 5.03 -22.37
CA SER A 235 -9.42 4.47 -23.56
C SER A 235 -10.74 3.77 -23.19
N LEU A 236 -10.73 2.94 -22.15
CA LEU A 236 -11.93 2.23 -21.66
C LEU A 236 -12.98 3.20 -21.11
N LEU A 237 -12.57 4.20 -20.33
CA LEU A 237 -13.46 5.23 -19.80
C LEU A 237 -14.01 6.11 -20.92
N ARG A 238 -13.28 6.34 -22.02
CA ARG A 238 -13.82 7.06 -23.19
C ARG A 238 -14.95 6.29 -23.85
N GLU A 239 -14.79 4.98 -23.99
CA GLU A 239 -15.83 4.11 -24.56
C GLU A 239 -17.02 3.97 -23.62
N TRP A 240 -16.78 3.74 -22.32
CA TRP A 240 -17.81 3.69 -21.29
C TRP A 240 -18.58 5.02 -21.21
N SER A 241 -17.87 6.15 -21.15
CA SER A 241 -18.50 7.46 -21.07
C SER A 241 -19.21 7.88 -22.35
N ALA A 242 -19.13 7.13 -23.45
CA ALA A 242 -19.95 7.35 -24.64
C ALA A 242 -21.30 6.61 -24.56
N ASP A 243 -21.43 5.64 -23.66
CA ASP A 243 -22.67 4.92 -23.39
C ASP A 243 -23.57 5.77 -22.47
N ASP A 244 -24.76 6.14 -22.96
CA ASP A 244 -25.69 6.95 -22.18
C ASP A 244 -26.54 6.11 -21.20
N THR A 245 -26.48 4.78 -21.26
CA THR A 245 -27.30 3.88 -20.42
C THR A 245 -26.92 3.89 -18.93
N ILE A 246 -25.63 3.97 -18.61
CA ILE A 246 -25.13 3.96 -17.22
C ILE A 246 -24.75 5.39 -16.83
N ARG A 247 -25.31 5.89 -15.72
CA ARG A 247 -25.15 7.31 -15.33
C ARG A 247 -23.87 7.55 -14.56
N LYS A 248 -23.54 6.64 -13.64
CA LYS A 248 -22.36 6.67 -12.77
C LYS A 248 -21.70 5.28 -12.72
N LEU A 249 -20.42 5.26 -12.37
CA LEU A 249 -19.65 4.03 -12.21
C LEU A 249 -18.97 4.07 -10.85
N ALA A 250 -19.30 3.12 -9.98
CA ALA A 250 -18.72 2.92 -8.67
C ALA A 250 -17.68 1.78 -8.73
N ILE A 251 -16.48 2.08 -8.26
CA ILE A 251 -15.35 1.15 -8.20
C ILE A 251 -14.92 1.05 -6.74
N THR A 252 -15.18 -0.11 -6.12
CA THR A 252 -14.79 -0.40 -4.74
C THR A 252 -13.26 -0.43 -4.61
N LEU A 253 -12.79 -0.04 -3.43
CA LEU A 253 -11.40 -0.08 -3.00
C LEU A 253 -11.21 -1.23 -2.02
N ASP A 254 -10.01 -1.80 -1.98
CA ASP A 254 -9.76 -3.10 -1.36
C ASP A 254 -9.60 -3.00 0.16
N HIS A 255 -9.15 -1.85 0.68
CA HIS A 255 -9.02 -1.66 2.13
C HIS A 255 -10.32 -1.14 2.75
N GLN A 256 -10.54 -1.49 4.02
CA GLN A 256 -11.59 -0.90 4.82
C GLN A 256 -11.18 0.47 5.37
N TYR A 257 -12.10 1.43 5.29
CA TYR A 257 -11.93 2.80 5.78
C TYR A 257 -13.11 3.17 6.69
N THR A 258 -12.80 3.89 7.77
CA THR A 258 -13.84 4.53 8.58
C THR A 258 -14.28 5.84 7.92
N LYS A 259 -15.47 6.34 8.26
CA LYS A 259 -16.01 7.62 7.75
C LYS A 259 -15.02 8.79 7.97
N ASP A 260 -14.40 8.87 9.14
CA ASP A 260 -13.40 9.90 9.48
C ASP A 260 -11.99 9.65 8.86
N GLY A 261 -11.74 8.41 8.45
CA GLY A 261 -10.47 7.96 7.86
C GLY A 261 -10.42 8.07 6.34
N LEU A 262 -11.56 8.27 5.69
CA LEU A 262 -11.70 8.31 4.24
C LEU A 262 -11.27 9.67 3.67
N ALA A 263 -10.02 9.75 3.20
CA ALA A 263 -9.49 10.90 2.49
C ALA A 263 -8.46 10.46 1.44
N TRP A 264 -8.33 11.22 0.35
CA TRP A 264 -7.43 10.92 -0.76
C TRP A 264 -5.97 10.71 -0.34
N ASP A 265 -5.49 11.49 0.62
CA ASP A 265 -4.13 11.40 1.18
C ASP A 265 -3.96 10.25 2.19
N LYS A 266 -5.07 9.68 2.69
CA LYS A 266 -5.10 8.58 3.66
C LYS A 266 -5.36 7.20 3.03
N LEU A 267 -5.63 7.13 1.71
CA LEU A 267 -5.77 5.85 1.00
C LEU A 267 -4.52 4.99 1.14
N LYS A 268 -4.70 3.69 1.32
CA LYS A 268 -3.65 2.71 1.67
C LYS A 268 -3.32 1.81 0.47
N GLY A 269 -2.04 1.48 0.31
CA GLY A 269 -1.56 0.52 -0.69
C GLY A 269 -2.10 0.76 -2.10
N VAL A 270 -2.49 -0.32 -2.76
CA VAL A 270 -3.09 -0.37 -4.09
C VAL A 270 -4.26 0.60 -4.29
N ASP A 271 -5.05 0.91 -3.26
CA ASP A 271 -6.19 1.83 -3.37
C ASP A 271 -5.75 3.24 -3.74
N ARG A 272 -4.62 3.68 -3.17
CA ARG A 272 -4.03 4.99 -3.49
C ARG A 272 -3.62 5.06 -4.96
N VAL A 273 -3.16 3.94 -5.52
CA VAL A 273 -2.73 3.84 -6.91
C VAL A 273 -3.94 3.77 -7.84
N LYS A 274 -4.91 2.89 -7.55
CA LYS A 274 -6.19 2.78 -8.28
C LYS A 274 -6.90 4.13 -8.33
N ALA A 275 -7.07 4.78 -7.17
CA ALA A 275 -7.74 6.07 -7.08
C ALA A 275 -7.06 7.16 -7.91
N ARG A 276 -5.72 7.24 -7.86
CA ARG A 276 -4.96 8.21 -8.66
C ARG A 276 -5.07 7.94 -10.16
N VAL A 277 -4.94 6.69 -10.59
CA VAL A 277 -5.04 6.30 -12.00
C VAL A 277 -6.44 6.61 -12.53
N LEU A 278 -7.47 6.27 -11.78
CA LEU A 278 -8.86 6.56 -12.12
C LEU A 278 -9.12 8.07 -12.20
N ALA A 279 -8.64 8.86 -11.23
CA ALA A 279 -8.80 10.31 -11.24
C ALA A 279 -8.13 10.98 -12.45
N GLU A 280 -6.91 10.57 -12.78
CA GLU A 280 -6.18 11.13 -13.92
C GLU A 280 -6.75 10.68 -15.26
N ALA A 281 -7.18 9.41 -15.39
CA ALA A 281 -7.86 8.92 -16.58
C ALA A 281 -9.21 9.62 -16.80
N ALA A 282 -10.00 9.78 -15.74
CA ALA A 282 -11.29 10.50 -15.77
C ALA A 282 -11.10 11.95 -16.26
N ARG A 283 -10.06 12.63 -15.76
CA ARG A 283 -9.70 13.99 -16.19
C ARG A 283 -9.42 14.09 -17.69
N GLN A 284 -8.83 13.06 -18.30
CA GLN A 284 -8.51 13.04 -19.74
C GLN A 284 -9.73 12.80 -20.64
N VAL A 285 -10.81 12.25 -20.11
CA VAL A 285 -12.08 12.00 -20.84
C VAL A 285 -13.22 12.93 -20.42
N ASN A 286 -12.92 13.99 -19.66
CA ASN A 286 -13.91 14.93 -19.14
C ASN A 286 -14.98 14.23 -18.27
N CYS A 287 -14.55 13.28 -17.45
CA CYS A 287 -15.34 12.69 -16.38
C CYS A 287 -14.91 13.28 -15.03
N LYS A 288 -15.87 13.39 -14.11
CA LYS A 288 -15.61 13.70 -12.72
C LYS A 288 -15.27 12.43 -11.96
N ALA A 289 -14.42 12.55 -10.94
CA ALA A 289 -14.02 11.47 -10.08
C ALA A 289 -14.10 11.91 -8.61
N TYR A 290 -14.78 11.11 -7.81
CA TYR A 290 -15.01 11.38 -6.40
C TYR A 290 -14.63 10.17 -5.56
N LEU A 291 -14.11 10.43 -4.37
CA LEU A 291 -13.99 9.43 -3.32
C LEU A 291 -15.23 9.54 -2.42
N ALA A 292 -15.90 8.43 -2.20
CA ALA A 292 -17.11 8.33 -1.39
C ALA A 292 -17.10 7.04 -0.55
N LEU A 293 -17.90 7.03 0.51
CA LEU A 293 -18.20 5.84 1.30
C LEU A 293 -19.46 5.20 0.72
N LEU A 294 -19.30 4.02 0.14
CA LEU A 294 -20.37 3.19 -0.39
C LEU A 294 -20.88 2.28 0.73
N THR A 295 -22.19 2.31 0.99
CA THR A 295 -22.86 1.47 1.99
C THR A 295 -23.87 0.59 1.28
N PHE A 296 -23.65 -0.73 1.34
CA PHE A 296 -24.65 -1.71 0.94
C PHE A 296 -25.38 -2.17 2.20
N TRP A 297 -26.70 -1.97 2.24
CA TRP A 297 -27.57 -2.40 3.32
C TRP A 297 -28.47 -3.53 2.84
N GLU A 298 -28.65 -4.55 3.67
CA GLU A 298 -29.62 -5.61 3.45
C GLU A 298 -30.32 -5.99 4.75
N SER A 299 -31.62 -6.25 4.65
CA SER A 299 -32.47 -6.71 5.75
C SER A 299 -33.06 -8.07 5.38
N GLY A 300 -32.93 -9.04 6.27
CA GLY A 300 -33.42 -10.41 6.04
C GLY A 300 -33.86 -11.13 7.31
N SER A 301 -34.33 -12.36 7.17
CA SER A 301 -34.61 -13.23 8.31
C SER A 301 -33.33 -13.70 8.97
N ALA A 302 -33.27 -13.71 10.30
CA ALA A 302 -32.19 -14.41 11.01
C ALA A 302 -32.50 -15.91 11.10
N GLU A 303 -31.56 -16.76 10.73
CA GLU A 303 -31.64 -18.19 11.00
C GLU A 303 -31.15 -18.47 12.43
N ASP A 304 -31.96 -19.22 13.19
CA ASP A 304 -31.62 -19.64 14.55
C ASP A 304 -30.63 -20.81 14.44
N ASP A 305 -29.33 -20.53 14.61
CA ASP A 305 -28.34 -21.59 14.73
C ASP A 305 -28.66 -22.35 16.03
N GLY A 306 -29.27 -23.52 15.85
CA GLY A 306 -30.03 -24.25 16.87
C GLY A 306 -29.17 -24.78 18.02
N GLY A 307 -28.72 -23.89 18.89
CA GLY A 307 -28.00 -24.16 20.14
C GLY A 307 -28.92 -24.37 21.34
N TYR A 308 -30.05 -25.08 21.19
CA TYR A 308 -30.86 -25.48 22.34
C TYR A 308 -30.80 -27.00 22.55
N GLY A 309 -29.86 -27.39 23.40
CA GLY A 309 -29.81 -28.71 24.01
C GLY A 309 -31.11 -29.06 24.73
N HIS A 310 -31.98 -29.80 24.06
CA HIS A 310 -33.10 -30.48 24.70
C HIS A 310 -32.67 -31.87 25.19
N GLY A 311 -32.11 -31.89 26.40
CA GLY A 311 -31.95 -33.11 27.17
C GLY A 311 -33.32 -33.68 27.57
N TYR A 312 -33.72 -34.78 26.93
CA TYR A 312 -34.65 -35.76 27.49
C TYR A 312 -34.28 -37.18 27.01
N GLY A 313 -33.81 -38.02 27.94
CA GLY A 313 -34.05 -39.48 27.82
C GLY A 313 -32.89 -40.45 28.08
N SER A 314 -32.64 -40.71 29.36
CA SER A 314 -32.50 -42.07 29.92
C SER A 314 -31.18 -42.88 29.76
N ARG A 315 -30.47 -43.01 30.90
CA ARG A 315 -29.80 -44.25 31.43
C ARG A 315 -28.58 -44.78 30.62
N ARG A 316 -27.35 -44.83 31.13
CA ARG A 316 -26.87 -45.67 32.25
C ARG A 316 -25.38 -45.40 32.56
N ARG A 317 -25.07 -45.50 33.85
CA ARG A 317 -23.75 -45.57 34.54
C ARG A 317 -22.77 -46.60 33.93
N TRP A 318 -21.46 -46.30 33.88
CA TRP A 318 -20.32 -47.06 34.46
C TRP A 318 -18.96 -46.36 34.16
N TYR A 319 -17.95 -46.65 35.00
CA TYR A 319 -16.61 -46.04 35.13
C TYR A 319 -15.61 -46.37 33.99
N GLY A 320 -14.61 -45.50 33.79
CA GLY A 320 -13.33 -45.74 33.08
C GLY A 320 -12.90 -44.49 32.29
N GLU A 321 -11.95 -43.70 32.79
CA GLU A 321 -10.51 -43.67 32.40
C GLU A 321 -10.26 -43.09 31.01
N ASP A 322 -9.55 -41.95 31.01
CA ASP A 322 -8.65 -41.34 30.03
C ASP A 322 -8.75 -41.76 28.54
N GLU A 323 -8.96 -40.79 27.66
CA GLU A 323 -8.02 -40.44 26.59
C GLU A 323 -8.56 -39.25 25.75
N ASP A 324 -7.61 -38.46 25.27
CA ASP A 324 -7.74 -37.25 24.47
C ASP A 324 -8.57 -37.47 23.19
N GLU A 325 -9.36 -36.47 22.78
CA GLU A 325 -9.75 -36.28 21.37
C GLU A 325 -10.23 -34.84 21.15
N ASP A 326 -9.31 -34.03 20.62
CA ASP A 326 -9.49 -33.01 19.59
C ASP A 326 -10.73 -32.08 19.70
N GLU A 327 -10.57 -30.96 20.38
CA GLU A 327 -11.36 -29.75 20.10
C GLU A 327 -10.93 -29.21 18.72
N ASP A 328 -11.67 -29.60 17.69
CA ASP A 328 -11.72 -28.89 16.41
C ASP A 328 -12.16 -27.44 16.71
N GLU A 329 -11.20 -26.51 16.76
CA GLU A 329 -11.45 -25.06 16.76
C GLU A 329 -12.05 -24.68 15.40
N GLY A 330 -13.36 -24.92 15.24
CA GLY A 330 -14.17 -24.30 14.22
C GLY A 330 -14.20 -22.78 14.47
N ASP A 331 -13.82 -22.02 13.45
CA ASP A 331 -13.85 -20.56 13.37
C ASP A 331 -15.30 -20.03 13.53
N ASP A 332 -15.79 -19.96 14.76
CA ASP A 332 -17.07 -19.35 15.09
C ASP A 332 -16.92 -17.81 15.02
N ASN A 333 -17.25 -17.25 13.86
CA ASN A 333 -17.18 -15.82 13.60
C ASN A 333 -18.27 -15.00 14.31
N GLY A 334 -19.11 -15.59 15.17
CA GLY A 334 -20.05 -14.88 16.04
C GLY A 334 -21.05 -13.96 15.33
N LEU A 335 -21.28 -14.16 14.02
CA LEU A 335 -22.25 -13.44 13.20
C LEU A 335 -23.50 -14.31 13.02
N HIS A 336 -24.68 -13.70 13.04
CA HIS A 336 -25.94 -14.43 12.83
C HIS A 336 -26.09 -14.86 11.37
N GLU A 337 -26.53 -16.08 11.09
CA GLU A 337 -26.76 -16.50 9.70
C GLU A 337 -28.00 -15.78 9.13
N MET A 338 -27.84 -15.14 7.97
CA MET A 338 -28.93 -14.44 7.28
C MET A 338 -29.59 -15.40 6.29
N GLY A 339 -30.88 -15.65 6.47
CA GLY A 339 -31.71 -16.45 5.59
C GLY A 339 -32.25 -15.64 4.40
N GLU A 340 -33.57 -15.52 4.30
CA GLU A 340 -34.23 -14.79 3.20
C GLU A 340 -34.04 -13.28 3.33
N VAL A 341 -33.44 -12.64 2.31
CA VAL A 341 -33.32 -11.18 2.21
C VAL A 341 -34.64 -10.58 1.73
N PHE A 342 -35.19 -9.64 2.50
CA PHE A 342 -36.44 -8.93 2.20
C PHE A 342 -36.22 -7.67 1.39
N GLU A 343 -35.18 -6.90 1.75
CA GLU A 343 -34.89 -5.60 1.17
C GLU A 343 -33.38 -5.36 1.14
N SER A 344 -32.92 -4.65 0.13
CA SER A 344 -31.53 -4.20 0.04
C SER A 344 -31.46 -2.83 -0.63
N SER A 345 -30.51 -2.01 -0.19
CA SER A 345 -30.23 -0.71 -0.79
C SER A 345 -28.72 -0.49 -0.90
N LEU A 346 -28.32 0.35 -1.84
CA LEU A 346 -26.92 0.72 -2.05
C LEU A 346 -26.84 2.23 -2.21
N SER A 347 -26.08 2.88 -1.34
CA SER A 347 -25.94 4.33 -1.35
C SER A 347 -24.50 4.79 -1.12
N ALA A 348 -24.19 5.99 -1.59
CA ALA A 348 -22.88 6.61 -1.44
C ALA A 348 -23.00 7.96 -0.73
N GLU A 349 -22.15 8.16 0.28
CA GLU A 349 -22.07 9.39 1.07
C GLU A 349 -20.61 9.85 1.28
N ASN A 350 -20.41 10.97 2.00
CA ASN A 350 -19.10 11.49 2.39
C ASN A 350 -18.15 11.77 1.21
N TRP A 351 -18.61 12.60 0.28
CA TRP A 351 -17.96 12.87 -1.00
C TRP A 351 -16.77 13.81 -0.88
N SER A 352 -15.70 13.50 -1.63
CA SER A 352 -14.57 14.42 -1.85
C SER A 352 -14.06 14.38 -3.29
N ASP A 353 -13.70 15.54 -3.84
CA ASP A 353 -13.08 15.65 -5.16
C ASP A 353 -11.62 15.15 -5.14
N SER A 354 -11.04 14.94 -6.33
CA SER A 354 -9.64 14.49 -6.46
C SER A 354 -8.58 15.49 -5.95
N ALA A 355 -8.97 16.71 -5.57
CA ALA A 355 -8.13 17.67 -4.89
C ALA A 355 -8.28 17.61 -3.35
N GLY A 356 -9.16 16.76 -2.84
CA GLY A 356 -9.42 16.55 -1.41
C GLY A 356 -10.45 17.49 -0.81
N HIS A 357 -11.19 18.25 -1.61
CA HIS A 357 -12.26 19.11 -1.10
C HIS A 357 -13.52 18.28 -0.86
N SER A 358 -14.07 18.38 0.35
CA SER A 358 -15.37 17.77 0.68
C SER A 358 -16.50 18.48 -0.07
N LEU A 359 -17.45 17.70 -0.57
CA LEU A 359 -18.59 18.19 -1.34
C LEU A 359 -19.91 17.87 -0.64
N PRO A 360 -20.79 18.86 -0.45
CA PRO A 360 -22.11 18.64 0.13
C PRO A 360 -23.06 18.07 -0.93
N ILE A 361 -22.83 16.83 -1.35
CA ILE A 361 -23.71 16.11 -2.28
C ILE A 361 -24.80 15.35 -1.51
N GLY A 362 -24.53 15.01 -0.25
CA GLY A 362 -25.40 14.17 0.58
C GLY A 362 -25.34 12.71 0.18
N GLU A 363 -26.46 12.00 0.34
CA GLU A 363 -26.57 10.59 -0.03
C GLU A 363 -27.10 10.46 -1.46
N LEU A 364 -26.46 9.61 -2.27
CA LEU A 364 -26.94 9.22 -3.60
C LEU A 364 -27.09 7.70 -3.67
N SER A 365 -28.22 7.23 -4.19
CA SER A 365 -28.47 5.83 -4.55
C SER A 365 -27.52 5.37 -5.66
N VAL A 366 -27.03 4.14 -5.59
CA VAL A 366 -26.19 3.50 -6.62
C VAL A 366 -26.87 2.23 -7.07
N GLU A 367 -27.03 2.05 -8.38
CA GLU A 367 -27.65 0.86 -8.95
C GLU A 367 -26.61 -0.27 -9.08
N GLU A 368 -27.07 -1.54 -9.08
CA GLU A 368 -26.17 -2.69 -9.19
C GLU A 368 -25.41 -2.71 -10.53
N ASP A 369 -26.00 -2.21 -11.61
CA ASP A 369 -25.35 -2.10 -12.93
C ASP A 369 -24.40 -0.89 -13.05
N GLU A 370 -24.39 -0.01 -12.04
CA GLU A 370 -23.43 1.07 -11.87
C GLU A 370 -22.17 0.62 -11.12
N LEU A 371 -22.13 -0.62 -10.61
CA LEU A 371 -20.93 -1.19 -9.97
C LEU A 371 -20.03 -1.91 -10.96
N LEU A 372 -18.72 -1.77 -10.75
CA LEU A 372 -17.72 -2.52 -11.50
C LEU A 372 -17.71 -4.01 -11.12
N ASP A 373 -17.84 -4.31 -9.83
CA ASP A 373 -17.78 -5.65 -9.27
C ASP A 373 -18.82 -5.83 -8.14
N PRO A 374 -20.07 -6.15 -8.49
CA PRO A 374 -21.14 -6.35 -7.50
C PRO A 374 -20.88 -7.49 -6.52
N GLU A 375 -20.11 -8.51 -6.93
CA GLU A 375 -19.82 -9.67 -6.08
C GLU A 375 -18.94 -9.28 -4.88
N SER A 376 -18.07 -8.28 -5.06
CA SER A 376 -17.16 -7.78 -4.01
C SER A 376 -17.85 -7.08 -2.83
N LEU A 377 -19.14 -6.74 -2.93
CA LEU A 377 -19.85 -5.99 -1.89
C LEU A 377 -19.93 -6.74 -0.55
N ARG A 378 -19.95 -8.08 -0.59
CA ARG A 378 -20.08 -8.93 0.61
C ARG A 378 -18.75 -9.47 1.13
N ASP A 379 -17.63 -9.11 0.49
CA ASP A 379 -16.27 -9.58 0.85
C ASP A 379 -15.67 -8.84 2.09
N VAL A 380 -16.50 -8.08 2.81
CA VAL A 380 -16.12 -7.36 4.03
C VAL A 380 -16.99 -7.81 5.20
N LYS A 381 -16.43 -7.76 6.41
CA LYS A 381 -17.19 -8.03 7.62
C LYS A 381 -18.31 -6.98 7.77
N PRO A 382 -19.60 -7.38 7.80
CA PRO A 382 -20.70 -6.43 7.97
C PRO A 382 -20.77 -5.91 9.41
N GLU A 383 -21.31 -4.71 9.57
CA GLU A 383 -21.96 -4.30 10.82
C GLU A 383 -23.32 -5.00 10.87
N GLU A 384 -23.70 -5.63 11.98
CA GLU A 384 -24.97 -6.35 12.13
C GLU A 384 -25.81 -5.76 13.25
N GLU A 385 -27.12 -5.64 13.02
CA GLU A 385 -28.12 -5.37 14.06
C GLU A 385 -29.18 -6.46 14.02
N PHE A 386 -29.40 -7.11 15.18
CA PHE A 386 -30.34 -8.21 15.31
C PHE A 386 -31.52 -7.78 16.19
N GLU A 387 -32.74 -7.85 15.65
CA GLU A 387 -33.96 -7.64 16.40
C GLU A 387 -34.58 -8.99 16.78
N GLY A 388 -34.44 -9.33 18.06
CA GLY A 388 -34.92 -10.61 18.62
C GLY A 388 -36.45 -10.68 18.78
N TYR A 389 -36.91 -11.77 19.42
CA TYR A 389 -38.33 -12.15 19.54
C TYR A 389 -39.32 -11.02 19.89
N THR A 390 -39.94 -10.41 18.88
CA THR A 390 -41.04 -9.43 19.02
C THR A 390 -42.41 -10.10 18.88
N GLY A 391 -42.64 -11.19 19.64
CA GLY A 391 -43.96 -11.80 19.85
C GLY A 391 -44.61 -12.50 18.64
N ASN A 392 -44.93 -11.76 17.57
CA ASN A 392 -45.63 -12.21 16.36
C ASN A 392 -44.86 -11.92 15.05
N ALA A 393 -43.79 -11.11 15.07
CA ALA A 393 -42.93 -10.86 13.92
C ALA A 393 -41.71 -11.80 13.95
N GLY A 394 -41.25 -12.23 12.78
CA GLY A 394 -40.03 -13.05 12.64
C GLY A 394 -38.79 -12.27 13.05
N MET A 395 -37.70 -12.97 13.37
CA MET A 395 -36.42 -12.34 13.69
C MET A 395 -35.89 -11.63 12.44
N THR A 396 -35.53 -10.36 12.58
CA THR A 396 -34.91 -9.57 11.53
C THR A 396 -33.45 -9.33 11.83
N LEU A 397 -32.63 -9.48 10.80
CA LEU A 397 -31.20 -9.19 10.81
C LEU A 397 -30.95 -8.10 9.77
N GLU A 398 -30.32 -7.02 10.19
CA GLU A 398 -29.84 -5.97 9.31
C GLU A 398 -28.32 -6.04 9.19
N ARG A 399 -27.82 -5.84 7.96
CA ARG A 399 -26.39 -5.83 7.65
C ARG A 399 -26.01 -4.58 6.89
N TRP A 400 -24.91 -3.96 7.30
CA TRP A 400 -24.27 -2.87 6.56
C TRP A 400 -22.85 -3.26 6.14
N TYR A 401 -22.60 -3.27 4.84
CA TYR A 401 -21.28 -3.48 4.26
C TYR A 401 -20.75 -2.13 3.76
N ARG A 402 -19.63 -1.68 4.34
CA ARG A 402 -19.05 -0.36 4.05
C ARG A 402 -17.77 -0.51 3.23
N HIS A 403 -17.74 0.16 2.09
CA HIS A 403 -16.62 0.17 1.16
C HIS A 403 -16.20 1.61 0.87
N ALA A 404 -14.89 1.86 0.78
CA ALA A 404 -14.46 3.07 0.09
C ALA A 404 -14.59 2.84 -1.42
N ALA A 405 -15.05 3.84 -2.15
CA ALA A 405 -15.22 3.71 -3.60
C ALA A 405 -14.79 4.98 -4.33
N ILE A 406 -14.27 4.78 -5.54
CA ILE A 406 -14.12 5.85 -6.53
C ILE A 406 -15.34 5.83 -7.43
N ILE A 407 -16.09 6.92 -7.41
CA ILE A 407 -17.31 7.08 -8.18
C ILE A 407 -17.07 8.08 -9.31
N LEU A 408 -17.37 7.66 -10.53
CA LEU A 408 -17.09 8.37 -11.77
C LEU A 408 -18.39 8.67 -12.51
N TRP A 409 -18.49 9.85 -13.14
CA TRP A 409 -19.51 10.12 -14.15
C TRP A 409 -19.03 11.15 -15.19
N PRO A 410 -19.55 11.12 -16.43
CA PRO A 410 -19.24 12.13 -17.44
C PRO A 410 -19.70 13.52 -16.99
N GLU A 411 -18.92 14.57 -17.28
CA GLU A 411 -19.26 15.95 -16.89
C GLU A 411 -20.64 16.39 -17.40
N ARG A 412 -21.01 15.92 -18.59
CA ARG A 412 -22.33 16.21 -19.18
C ARG A 412 -23.51 15.62 -18.39
N LYS A 413 -23.29 14.57 -17.59
CA LYS A 413 -24.30 13.94 -16.73
C LYS A 413 -24.26 14.48 -15.30
N HIS A 414 -23.33 15.38 -14.98
CA HIS A 414 -23.14 15.83 -13.60
C HIS A 414 -24.42 16.42 -12.97
N PHE A 415 -25.14 17.26 -13.71
CA PHE A 415 -26.41 17.81 -13.25
C PHE A 415 -27.49 16.74 -13.03
N GLU A 416 -27.60 15.78 -13.95
CA GLU A 416 -28.57 14.68 -13.86
C GLU A 416 -28.31 13.79 -12.65
N VAL A 417 -27.06 13.38 -12.45
CA VAL A 417 -26.65 12.55 -11.30
C VAL A 417 -26.93 13.27 -9.98
N LEU A 418 -26.69 14.58 -9.91
CA LEU A 418 -26.97 15.37 -8.72
C LEU A 418 -28.48 15.53 -8.44
N CYS A 419 -29.32 15.46 -9.47
CA CYS A 419 -30.78 15.59 -9.33
C CYS A 419 -31.49 14.22 -9.28
N ASP A 420 -30.73 13.13 -9.23
CA ASP A 420 -31.25 11.77 -9.27
C ASP A 420 -32.02 11.42 -7.99
N ASP A 421 -31.53 11.91 -6.85
CA ASP A 421 -32.20 11.80 -5.55
C ASP A 421 -32.79 13.14 -5.09
N ASP A 422 -33.87 13.07 -4.32
CA ASP A 422 -34.62 14.23 -3.78
C ASP A 422 -33.89 14.87 -2.57
N SER A 423 -32.56 14.93 -2.63
CA SER A 423 -31.70 15.42 -1.56
C SER A 423 -31.57 16.94 -1.59
N ARG A 424 -32.10 17.60 -0.55
CA ARG A 424 -31.92 19.04 -0.33
C ARG A 424 -30.45 19.42 -0.07
N GLU A 425 -29.59 18.45 0.22
CA GLU A 425 -28.18 18.69 0.48
C GLU A 425 -27.41 19.10 -0.77
N VAL A 426 -27.91 18.76 -1.96
CA VAL A 426 -27.30 19.07 -3.27
C VAL A 426 -27.43 20.56 -3.65
N VAL A 427 -28.36 21.30 -3.04
CA VAL A 427 -28.69 22.70 -3.40
C VAL A 427 -27.46 23.63 -3.45
N PRO A 428 -26.52 23.62 -2.48
CA PRO A 428 -25.33 24.48 -2.53
C PRO A 428 -24.43 24.18 -3.75
N VAL A 429 -24.37 22.91 -4.18
CA VAL A 429 -23.59 22.50 -5.36
C VAL A 429 -24.24 23.05 -6.64
N LEU A 430 -25.58 22.98 -6.75
CA LEU A 430 -26.33 23.55 -7.88
C LEU A 430 -26.21 25.08 -7.94
N GLU A 431 -26.25 25.76 -6.79
CA GLU A 431 -26.02 27.21 -6.71
C GLU A 431 -24.63 27.61 -7.21
N GLN A 432 -23.60 26.83 -6.87
CA GLN A 432 -22.25 27.03 -7.38
C GLN A 432 -22.20 26.88 -8.91
N MET A 433 -22.81 25.83 -9.46
CA MET A 433 -22.87 25.61 -10.92
C MET A 433 -23.55 26.78 -11.66
N VAL A 434 -24.66 27.29 -11.12
CA VAL A 434 -25.36 28.45 -11.68
C VAL A 434 -24.47 29.70 -11.65
N THR A 435 -23.74 29.90 -10.56
CA THR A 435 -22.82 31.04 -10.39
C THR A 435 -21.68 31.00 -11.41
N GLU A 436 -21.06 29.83 -11.60
CA GLU A 436 -20.00 29.62 -12.59
C GLU A 436 -20.50 29.84 -14.02
N TRP A 437 -21.71 29.34 -14.35
CA TRP A 437 -22.33 29.58 -15.64
C TRP A 437 -22.60 31.07 -15.91
N GLN A 438 -23.10 31.80 -14.91
CA GLN A 438 -23.33 33.25 -15.01
C GLN A 438 -22.01 34.00 -15.23
N ALA A 439 -20.92 33.58 -14.58
CA ALA A 439 -19.60 34.16 -14.74
C ALA A 439 -18.96 33.85 -16.12
N SER A 440 -19.30 32.71 -16.74
CA SER A 440 -18.76 32.31 -18.04
C SER A 440 -19.40 32.99 -19.26
N LYS A 441 -20.49 33.74 -19.08
CA LYS A 441 -21.13 34.45 -20.19
C LYS A 441 -20.22 35.59 -20.66
N PRO A 442 -19.87 35.65 -21.97
CA PRO A 442 -19.14 36.81 -22.50
C PRO A 442 -20.01 38.07 -22.32
N LYS A 443 -19.36 39.14 -21.84
CA LYS A 443 -19.99 40.47 -21.67
C LYS A 443 -20.49 41.06 -22.97
#